data_AF-A0A662H750-F1
#
_entry.id   AF-A0A662H750-F1
#
_cell.length_a   1.000
_cell.length_b   1.000
_cell.length_c   1.000
_cell.angle_alpha   90.00
_cell.angle_beta   90.00
_cell.angle_gamma   90.00
#
_symmetry.space_group_name_H-M   'P 1'
#
loop_
_entity.id
_entity.type
_entity.pdbx_description
1 polymer ?
#
loop_
_entity_poly.entity_id
_entity_poly.type
_entity_poly.pdbx_seq_one_letter_code
_entity_poly.pdbx_strand_id
1 'polypeptide(L)'
;MNKLFLDVNKRDIKNKVLVAGFHGIGSVGWITVNFLCDKLKARRIGIIVTDNIPLFAARKEDFIVTPYELYLAENFLFLKCNMPVSSEEAYSVLKYVIDLV
;
A
#
# COMPACT_ATOMS: atom_id res chain seq x y z
N MET A 1 -6.92 12.41 12.05
CA MET A 1 -7.53 11.07 12.04
C MET A 1 -6.82 10.08 11.10
N ASN A 2 -5.90 9.27 11.63
CA ASN A 2 -5.33 8.13 10.91
C ASN A 2 -6.38 7.01 10.74
N LYS A 3 -6.52 6.45 9.54
CA LYS A 3 -7.52 5.41 9.25
C LYS A 3 -7.10 4.47 8.12
N LEU A 4 -7.36 3.19 8.31
CA LEU A 4 -7.27 2.15 7.28
C LEU A 4 -8.68 1.84 6.75
N PHE A 5 -8.83 1.87 5.43
CA PHE A 5 -10.03 1.42 4.73
C PHE A 5 -9.71 0.14 3.98
N LEU A 6 -10.51 -0.91 4.19
CA LEU A 6 -10.37 -2.21 3.52
C LEU A 6 -11.69 -2.59 2.85
N ASP A 7 -11.60 -3.22 1.68
CA ASP A 7 -12.73 -3.80 0.95
C ASP A 7 -12.87 -5.33 1.15
N VAL A 8 -11.96 -5.92 1.93
CA VAL A 8 -11.97 -7.34 2.32
C VAL A 8 -12.03 -7.50 3.83
N ASN A 9 -12.32 -8.72 4.30
CA ASN A 9 -12.21 -9.04 5.72
C ASN A 9 -10.75 -9.22 6.11
N LYS A 10 -10.36 -8.79 7.32
CA LYS A 10 -8.99 -8.98 7.83
C LYS A 10 -8.55 -10.46 7.85
N ARG A 11 -9.50 -11.39 7.99
CA ARG A 11 -9.23 -12.84 7.95
C ARG A 11 -8.68 -13.31 6.61
N ASP A 12 -9.04 -12.64 5.52
CA ASP A 12 -8.60 -12.96 4.16
C ASP A 12 -7.14 -12.53 3.91
N ILE A 13 -6.63 -11.62 4.75
CA ILE A 13 -5.26 -11.08 4.72
C ILE A 13 -4.33 -11.81 5.70
N LYS A 14 -4.90 -12.48 6.70
CA LYS A 14 -4.11 -13.19 7.73
C LYS A 14 -3.23 -14.27 7.08
N ASN A 15 -1.98 -14.39 7.55
CA ASN A 15 -0.96 -15.33 7.05
C ASN A 15 -0.50 -15.07 5.59
N LYS A 16 -0.77 -13.91 5.01
CA LYS A 16 -0.20 -13.52 3.72
C LYS A 16 1.23 -13.03 3.91
N VAL A 17 2.06 -13.21 2.89
CA VAL A 17 3.42 -12.68 2.85
C VAL A 17 3.33 -11.19 2.53
N LEU A 18 3.79 -10.35 3.47
CA LEU A 18 3.90 -8.92 3.23
C LEU A 18 5.09 -8.62 2.32
N VAL A 19 4.84 -7.92 1.22
CA VAL A 19 5.86 -7.35 0.35
C VAL A 19 5.68 -5.84 0.32
N ALA A 20 6.63 -5.11 0.91
CA ALA A 20 6.59 -3.65 1.00
C ALA A 20 7.70 -3.02 0.16
N GLY A 21 7.37 -1.95 -0.57
CA GLY A 21 8.28 -1.25 -1.46
C GLY A 21 8.09 0.26 -1.35
N PHE A 22 9.16 0.95 -0.97
CA PHE A 22 9.17 2.39 -0.74
C PHE A 22 10.01 3.12 -1.80
N HIS A 23 9.81 4.43 -1.90
CA HIS A 23 10.72 5.30 -2.64
C HIS A 23 12.03 5.43 -1.86
N GLY A 24 13.13 5.06 -2.50
CA GLY A 24 14.47 5.04 -1.92
C GLY A 24 15.53 5.19 -3.02
N ILE A 25 16.75 4.73 -2.77
CA ILE A 25 17.84 4.82 -3.77
C ILE A 25 17.43 4.06 -5.04
N GLY A 26 17.41 4.77 -6.17
CA GLY A 26 17.00 4.22 -7.47
C GLY A 26 15.55 3.77 -7.56
N SER A 27 14.72 4.07 -6.55
CA SER A 27 13.32 3.63 -6.45
C SER A 27 13.10 2.12 -6.59
N VAL A 28 14.12 1.30 -6.31
CA VAL A 28 14.10 -0.15 -6.60
C VAL A 28 12.95 -0.85 -5.90
N GLY A 29 12.70 -0.54 -4.62
CA GLY A 29 11.61 -1.13 -3.86
C GLY A 29 10.24 -0.79 -4.44
N TRP A 30 10.01 0.49 -4.73
CA TRP A 30 8.77 0.95 -5.36
C TRP A 30 8.56 0.32 -6.75
N ILE A 31 9.56 0.35 -7.63
CA ILE A 31 9.48 -0.25 -8.98
C ILE A 31 9.16 -1.74 -8.87
N THR A 32 9.84 -2.46 -7.97
CA THR A 32 9.64 -3.90 -7.77
C THR A 32 8.21 -4.22 -7.34
N VAL A 33 7.67 -3.52 -6.33
CA VAL A 33 6.29 -3.77 -5.89
C VAL A 33 5.27 -3.41 -6.96
N ASN A 34 5.47 -2.31 -7.70
CA ASN A 34 4.59 -1.94 -8.80
C ASN A 34 4.58 -3.02 -9.90
N PHE A 35 5.77 -3.48 -10.31
CA PHE A 35 5.92 -4.53 -11.30
C PHE A 35 5.26 -5.83 -10.85
N LEU A 36 5.47 -6.25 -9.59
CA LEU A 36 4.85 -7.46 -9.05
C LEU A 36 3.32 -7.34 -8.98
N CYS A 37 2.79 -6.20 -8.52
CA CYS A 37 1.35 -5.96 -8.50
C CYS A 37 0.75 -6.09 -9.90
N ASP A 38 1.37 -5.47 -10.90
CA ASP A 38 0.86 -5.52 -12.28
C ASP A 38 0.98 -6.94 -12.89
N LYS A 39 2.11 -7.64 -12.67
CA LYS A 39 2.32 -8.99 -13.23
C LYS A 39 1.47 -10.07 -12.57
N LEU A 40 1.25 -9.98 -11.27
CA LEU A 40 0.41 -10.91 -10.51
C LEU A 40 -1.08 -10.51 -10.57
N LYS A 41 -1.43 -9.46 -11.32
CA LYS A 41 -2.79 -8.91 -11.43
C LYS A 41 -3.39 -8.63 -10.04
N ALA A 42 -2.58 -8.10 -9.14
CA ALA A 42 -2.99 -7.81 -7.78
C ALA A 42 -4.11 -6.77 -7.78
N ARG A 43 -5.13 -7.05 -6.97
CA ARG A 43 -6.30 -6.17 -6.84
C ARG A 43 -6.08 -5.22 -5.67
N ARG A 44 -6.38 -3.94 -5.83
CA ARG A 44 -6.41 -3.00 -4.69
C ARG A 44 -7.48 -3.45 -3.71
N ILE A 45 -7.12 -3.63 -2.45
CA ILE A 45 -8.02 -4.05 -1.37
C ILE A 45 -8.18 -3.01 -0.26
N GLY A 46 -7.40 -1.93 -0.30
CA GLY A 46 -7.49 -0.91 0.73
C GLY A 46 -6.59 0.30 0.52
N ILE A 47 -6.84 1.32 1.32
CA ILE A 47 -6.09 2.57 1.35
C ILE A 47 -5.78 2.98 2.79
N ILE A 48 -4.63 3.59 3.01
CA ILE A 48 -4.22 4.13 4.30
C ILE A 48 -4.28 5.66 4.23
N VAL A 49 -5.08 6.27 5.10
CA VAL A 49 -5.19 7.72 5.25
C VAL A 49 -4.51 8.12 6.55
N THR A 50 -3.54 9.02 6.46
CA THR A 50 -2.80 9.58 7.60
C THR A 50 -3.10 11.06 7.74
N ASP A 51 -2.80 11.63 8.91
CA ASP A 51 -3.02 13.05 9.19
C ASP A 51 -2.13 13.96 8.35
N ASN A 52 -0.97 13.44 7.97
CA ASN A 52 0.03 14.13 7.16
C ASN A 52 0.06 13.60 5.72
N ILE A 53 -1.02 12.95 5.26
CA ILE A 53 -1.06 12.34 3.93
C ILE A 53 -0.67 13.38 2.86
N PRO A 54 0.26 13.06 1.95
CA PRO A 54 0.65 13.98 0.90
C PRO A 54 -0.57 14.44 0.09
N LEU A 55 -0.64 15.74 -0.21
CA LEU A 55 -1.64 16.29 -1.14
C LEU A 55 -1.35 15.72 -2.53
N PHE A 56 -2.08 14.67 -2.88
CA PHE A 56 -1.85 13.89 -4.08
C PHE A 56 -3.18 13.50 -4.69
N ALA A 57 -3.34 13.80 -5.97
CA ALA A 57 -4.44 13.32 -6.78
C ALA A 57 -3.86 12.80 -8.09
N ALA A 58 -3.99 11.51 -8.31
CA ALA A 58 -3.76 10.90 -9.61
C ALA A 58 -4.93 9.97 -9.95
N ARG A 59 -5.14 9.75 -11.25
CA ARG A 59 -6.19 8.87 -11.75
C ARG A 59 -5.55 7.69 -12.46
N LYS A 60 -6.00 6.47 -12.13
CA LYS A 60 -5.71 5.26 -12.89
C LYS A 60 -7.04 4.65 -13.30
N GLU A 61 -7.30 4.67 -14.61
CA GLU A 61 -8.55 4.18 -15.21
C GLU A 61 -9.79 4.78 -14.50
N ASP A 62 -10.48 3.95 -13.72
CA ASP A 62 -11.77 4.28 -13.09
C ASP A 62 -11.64 4.67 -11.61
N PHE A 63 -10.43 4.74 -11.06
CA PHE A 63 -10.23 5.09 -9.65
C PHE A 63 -9.15 6.14 -9.41
N ILE A 64 -9.32 6.85 -8.29
CA ILE A 64 -8.31 7.76 -7.75
C ILE A 64 -7.22 6.91 -7.08
N VAL A 65 -5.99 7.17 -7.47
CA VAL A 65 -4.80 6.62 -6.84
C VAL A 65 -4.53 7.40 -5.56
N THR A 66 -4.38 6.71 -4.44
CA THR A 66 -4.01 7.32 -3.16
C THR A 66 -2.53 7.13 -2.86
N PRO A 67 -1.90 7.97 -2.02
CA PRO A 67 -0.49 7.83 -1.65
C PRO A 67 -0.10 6.44 -1.14
N TYR A 68 -0.94 5.81 -0.32
CA TYR A 68 -0.63 4.53 0.32
C TYR A 68 -1.79 3.55 0.10
N GLU A 69 -1.49 2.44 -0.55
CA GLU A 69 -2.48 1.45 -0.99
C GLU A 69 -2.06 0.03 -0.63
N LEU A 70 -3.03 -0.82 -0.34
CA LEU A 70 -2.85 -2.25 -0.14
C LEU A 70 -3.40 -3.02 -1.34
N TYR A 71 -2.61 -3.96 -1.86
CA TYR A 71 -3.00 -4.85 -2.96
C TYR A 71 -2.86 -6.30 -2.54
N LEU A 72 -3.72 -7.16 -3.09
CA LEU A 72 -3.74 -8.59 -2.80
C LEU A 72 -3.63 -9.39 -4.11
N ALA A 73 -2.72 -10.35 -4.15
CA ALA A 73 -2.68 -11.42 -5.14
C ALA A 73 -2.27 -12.72 -4.47
N GLU A 74 -3.06 -13.78 -4.62
CA GLU A 74 -2.79 -15.11 -4.08
C GLU A 74 -2.39 -15.09 -2.59
N ASN A 75 -1.10 -15.31 -2.29
CA ASN A 75 -0.53 -15.36 -0.95
C ASN A 75 0.22 -14.08 -0.56
N PHE A 76 0.20 -13.05 -1.41
CA PHE A 76 0.95 -11.82 -1.21
C PHE A 76 0.03 -10.65 -0.88
N LEU A 77 0.37 -9.96 0.19
CA LEU A 77 -0.13 -8.63 0.51
C LEU A 77 0.95 -7.62 0.13
N PHE A 78 0.64 -6.70 -0.77
CA PHE A 78 1.55 -5.66 -1.20
C PHE A 78 1.21 -4.34 -0.53
N LEU A 79 2.19 -3.69 0.08
CA LEU A 79 2.12 -2.28 0.44
C LEU A 79 2.75 -1.46 -0.68
N LYS A 80 1.91 -0.74 -1.40
CA LYS A 80 2.30 0.13 -2.52
C LYS A 80 2.22 1.59 -2.09
N CYS A 81 3.38 2.23 -1.96
CA CYS A 81 3.51 3.65 -1.62
C CYS A 81 3.71 4.47 -2.91
N ASN A 82 2.65 5.03 -3.46
CA ASN A 82 2.67 5.85 -4.67
C ASN A 82 3.41 7.18 -4.50
N MET A 83 3.52 7.65 -3.25
CA MET A 83 4.34 8.81 -2.87
C MET A 83 5.44 8.41 -1.89
N PRO A 84 6.56 9.16 -1.82
CA PRO A 84 7.55 8.98 -0.77
C PRO A 84 6.93 9.07 0.61
N VAL A 85 7.31 8.17 1.50
CA VAL A 85 6.85 8.16 2.89
C VAL A 85 7.90 8.91 3.71
N SER A 86 7.49 9.99 4.37
CA SER A 86 8.35 10.73 5.31
C SER A 86 8.71 9.86 6.52
N SER A 87 9.83 10.16 7.19
CA SER A 87 10.23 9.45 8.41
C SER A 87 9.16 9.54 9.51
N GLU A 88 8.48 10.69 9.57
CA GLU A 88 7.39 10.98 10.50
C GLU A 88 6.12 10.16 10.18
N GLU A 89 5.82 9.93 8.91
CA GLU A 89 4.65 9.14 8.49
C GLU A 89 4.89 7.63 8.48
N ALA A 90 6.14 7.18 8.37
CA ALA A 90 6.48 5.77 8.26
C ALA A 90 5.82 4.95 9.37
N TYR A 91 5.88 5.43 10.61
CA TYR A 91 5.22 4.77 11.74
C TYR A 91 3.69 4.69 11.57
N SER A 92 3.06 5.79 11.12
CA SER A 92 1.62 5.86 10.94
C SER A 92 1.13 4.91 9.84
N VAL A 93 1.89 4.76 8.76
CA VAL A 93 1.57 3.83 7.66
C VAL A 93 1.81 2.38 8.10
N LEU A 94 3.00 2.09 8.64
CA LEU A 94 3.42 0.72 8.96
C LEU A 94 2.59 0.08 10.07
N LYS A 95 2.13 0.86 11.06
CA LYS A 95 1.26 0.38 12.14
C LYS A 95 0.04 -0.37 11.60
N TYR A 96 -0.62 0.17 10.57
CA TYR A 96 -1.81 -0.46 9.99
C TYR A 96 -1.53 -1.75 9.24
N VAL A 97 -0.29 -1.94 8.79
CA VAL A 97 0.09 -3.11 7.99
C VAL A 97 0.56 -4.24 8.89
N ILE A 98 1.31 -3.93 9.95
CA ILE A 98 1.77 -4.92 10.93
C ILE A 98 0.59 -5.60 11.61
N ASP A 99 -0.49 -4.87 11.91
CA ASP A 99 -1.70 -5.44 12.52
C ASP A 99 -2.47 -6.42 11.60
N LEU A 100 -2.07 -6.56 10.33
CA LEU A 100 -2.73 -7.42 9.34
C LEU A 100 -2.00 -8.74 9.08
N VAL A 101 -0.73 -8.86 9.46
CA VAL A 101 0.14 -10.02 9.15
C VAL A 101 0.62 -10.77 10.36
#